data_AF-A0A412KQ94-F1
#
_entry.id   AF-A0A412KQ94-F1
#
_cell.length_a   1.000
_cell.length_b   1.000
_cell.length_c   1.000
_cell.angle_alpha   90.00
_cell.angle_beta   90.00
_cell.angle_gamma   90.00
#
_symmetry.space_group_name_H-M   'P 1'
#
loop_
_entity.id
_entity.type
_entity.pdbx_description
1 polymer ?
#
loop_
_entity_poly.entity_id
_entity_poly.type
_entity_poly.pdbx_seq_one_letter_code
_entity_poly.pdbx_strand_id
1 'polypeptide(L)'
;MKRKYLLLLTVCCSCLLAAFICSGCNNRDSSQKHTAVKNHTFAKETVKPYSDFKYTDYFNRSNLSLTDRSMDSIDIDTFKSTFNEFHTALDSDGNEERILSLYDQLCEQLNMLLTDATLAQYAYYLDTESQEKAERYHSKESAYTDSFEKTSSLFQRALSSQYSDVFRSYIGEDKASRIENSLIYSDEAIALKQQKNELLQHYEALITQGAKEQELKQLYIDLVNTNNAFAQSFGYANYPDFVYAVEYGRDYTMTDLKKIENEVKDNFIPVFHEYVSSVTEDDSIYVVYDENHDRGEEKSTGFANVFKKSVLHWRNP
;
A
#
# COMPACT_ATOMS: atom_id res chain seq x y z
N MET A 1 -23.27 -1.03 -5.72
CA MET A 1 -22.19 -1.87 -5.15
C MET A 1 -20.81 -1.65 -5.77
N LYS A 2 -20.67 -1.42 -7.09
CA LYS A 2 -19.37 -1.29 -7.78
C LYS A 2 -18.56 -0.01 -7.44
N ARG A 3 -19.22 1.13 -7.24
CA ARG A 3 -18.59 2.42 -6.83
C ARG A 3 -17.84 2.37 -5.48
N LYS A 4 -18.20 1.42 -4.60
CA LYS A 4 -17.61 1.27 -3.25
C LYS A 4 -16.23 0.61 -3.27
N TYR A 5 -15.93 -0.24 -4.26
CA TYR A 5 -14.68 -0.99 -4.33
C TYR A 5 -13.52 -0.18 -4.94
N LEU A 6 -13.82 0.77 -5.83
CA LEU A 6 -12.79 1.57 -6.50
C LEU A 6 -12.25 2.71 -5.63
N LEU A 7 -13.11 3.32 -4.82
CA LEU A 7 -12.67 4.27 -3.79
C LEU A 7 -11.74 3.57 -2.78
N LEU A 8 -12.04 2.32 -2.39
CA LEU A 8 -11.14 1.56 -1.51
C LEU A 8 -9.77 1.24 -2.16
N LEU A 9 -9.73 0.96 -3.46
CA LEU A 9 -8.49 0.54 -4.15
C LEU A 9 -7.52 1.70 -4.41
N THR A 10 -8.05 2.87 -4.78
CA THR A 10 -7.25 4.08 -5.06
C THR A 10 -6.68 4.67 -3.76
N VAL A 11 -7.40 4.49 -2.66
CA VAL A 11 -7.10 5.05 -1.34
C VAL A 11 -6.17 4.14 -0.52
N CYS A 12 -6.23 2.82 -0.73
CA CYS A 12 -5.26 1.92 -0.12
C CYS A 12 -3.83 2.15 -0.66
N CYS A 13 -3.67 2.59 -1.91
CA CYS A 13 -2.34 2.82 -2.49
C CYS A 13 -1.68 4.13 -1.99
N SER A 14 -2.45 5.17 -1.69
CA SER A 14 -1.92 6.40 -1.08
C SER A 14 -1.65 6.25 0.42
N CYS A 15 -2.52 5.53 1.15
CA CYS A 15 -2.33 5.28 2.59
C CYS A 15 -1.14 4.36 2.91
N LEU A 16 -0.79 3.42 2.01
CA LEU A 16 0.35 2.51 2.21
C LEU A 16 1.72 3.18 2.05
N LEU A 17 1.84 4.30 1.33
CA LEU A 17 3.10 5.07 1.28
C LEU A 17 3.19 6.05 2.46
N ALA A 18 2.04 6.57 2.90
CA ALA A 18 1.98 7.67 3.84
C ALA A 18 2.01 7.25 5.32
N ALA A 19 1.62 6.00 5.61
CA ALA A 19 1.78 5.40 6.94
C ALA A 19 3.25 5.17 7.34
N PHE A 20 4.22 5.20 6.42
CA PHE A 20 5.60 4.77 6.74
C PHE A 20 6.60 5.91 6.98
N ILE A 21 6.36 7.12 6.48
CA ILE A 21 7.26 8.26 6.74
C ILE A 21 7.00 8.84 8.16
N CYS A 22 5.75 8.82 8.62
CA CYS A 22 5.35 9.38 9.93
C CYS A 22 5.12 8.35 11.04
N SER A 23 5.14 7.04 10.73
CA SER A 23 5.16 6.00 11.77
C SER A 23 6.59 5.78 12.25
N GLY A 24 6.85 6.11 13.51
CA GLY A 24 8.02 5.63 14.21
C GLY A 24 8.02 4.10 14.26
N CYS A 25 8.86 3.46 13.47
CA CYS A 25 9.31 2.09 13.71
C CYS A 25 10.84 2.07 13.63
N ASN A 26 11.47 1.94 14.79
CA ASN A 26 12.91 1.80 14.94
C ASN A 26 13.33 0.33 14.80
N ASN A 27 14.59 0.13 14.38
CA ASN A 27 15.39 -1.10 14.39
C ASN A 27 14.98 -2.24 13.44
N ARG A 28 15.37 -2.13 12.17
CA ARG A 28 16.09 -3.24 11.52
C ARG A 28 17.54 -2.83 11.34
N ASP A 29 18.42 -3.61 11.95
CA ASP A 29 19.84 -3.62 11.65
C ASP A 29 19.99 -4.20 10.25
N SER A 30 20.04 -3.33 9.24
CA SER A 30 20.43 -3.71 7.88
C SER A 30 21.43 -2.70 7.36
N SER A 31 22.68 -2.90 7.78
CA SER A 31 23.86 -2.53 7.01
C SER A 31 23.77 -3.15 5.62
N GLN A 32 23.00 -2.59 4.69
CA GLN A 32 23.16 -2.85 3.27
C GLN A 32 23.05 -1.53 2.50
N LYS A 33 24.24 -1.04 2.15
CA LYS A 33 24.49 0.13 1.31
C LYS A 33 23.70 0.03 0.00
N HIS A 34 22.76 0.93 -0.23
CA HIS A 34 22.27 1.20 -1.58
C HIS A 34 23.14 2.30 -2.21
N THR A 35 24.31 1.91 -2.72
CA THR A 35 24.98 2.66 -3.77
C THR A 35 25.00 1.79 -5.03
N ALA A 36 24.35 2.30 -6.08
CA ALA A 36 24.38 1.82 -7.47
C ALA A 36 24.13 0.31 -7.69
N VAL A 37 22.94 -0.05 -8.17
CA VAL A 37 22.67 -1.42 -8.62
C VAL A 37 23.03 -1.56 -10.10
N LYS A 38 24.30 -1.88 -10.33
CA LYS A 38 24.66 -2.93 -11.28
C LYS A 38 24.33 -4.27 -10.61
N ASN A 39 23.60 -5.14 -11.31
CA ASN A 39 23.46 -6.60 -11.10
C ASN A 39 23.30 -7.08 -9.63
N HIS A 40 22.06 -7.21 -9.16
CA HIS A 40 21.77 -7.93 -7.91
C HIS A 40 21.93 -9.44 -8.09
N THR A 41 22.98 -10.00 -7.47
CA THR A 41 23.00 -11.40 -7.07
C THR A 41 22.76 -11.41 -5.56
N PHE A 42 21.58 -11.85 -5.11
CA PHE A 42 21.20 -11.86 -3.70
C PHE A 42 22.02 -12.91 -2.94
N ALA A 43 22.84 -12.47 -1.98
CA ALA A 43 23.39 -13.35 -0.96
C ALA A 43 22.30 -13.64 0.09
N LYS A 44 22.11 -14.92 0.43
CA LYS A 44 21.20 -15.39 1.48
C LYS A 44 21.64 -14.85 2.85
N GLU A 45 21.05 -13.76 3.32
CA GLU A 45 20.99 -13.47 4.75
C GLU A 45 19.66 -13.98 5.33
N THR A 46 19.74 -14.58 6.51
CA THR A 46 18.63 -15.19 7.24
C THR A 46 17.58 -14.15 7.62
N VAL A 47 16.49 -14.10 6.85
CA VAL A 47 15.33 -13.26 7.11
C VAL A 47 14.64 -13.73 8.41
N LYS A 48 14.42 -12.80 9.36
CA LYS A 48 13.65 -13.08 10.58
C LYS A 48 12.20 -13.47 10.23
N PRO A 49 11.59 -14.44 10.93
CA PRO A 49 10.24 -14.90 10.63
C PRO A 49 9.19 -13.79 10.77
N TYR A 50 8.19 -13.81 9.89
CA TYR A 50 7.07 -12.86 9.82
C TYR A 50 6.28 -12.75 11.14
N SER A 51 6.36 -13.77 12.02
CA SER A 51 5.76 -13.78 13.36
C SER A 51 6.30 -12.71 14.31
N ASP A 52 7.45 -12.10 14.00
CA ASP A 52 8.05 -11.03 14.80
C ASP A 52 7.50 -9.64 14.43
N PHE A 53 6.51 -9.54 13.53
CA PHE A 53 5.82 -8.29 13.23
C PHE A 53 5.06 -7.81 14.48
N LYS A 54 5.66 -6.84 15.19
CA LYS A 54 4.95 -6.08 16.22
C LYS A 54 4.33 -4.86 15.57
N TYR A 55 3.01 -4.71 15.69
CA TYR A 55 2.41 -3.39 15.57
C TYR A 55 3.14 -2.49 16.55
N THR A 56 3.73 -1.41 16.06
CA THR A 56 4.45 -0.48 16.93
C THR A 56 3.55 0.06 18.01
N ASP A 57 4.16 0.53 19.10
CA ASP A 57 3.50 1.35 20.12
C ASP A 57 3.01 2.65 19.46
N TYR A 58 1.90 2.56 18.72
CA TYR A 58 1.18 3.71 18.20
C TYR A 58 0.67 4.51 19.39
N PHE A 59 0.61 5.84 19.21
CA PHE A 59 -0.16 6.74 20.09
C PHE A 59 -1.55 6.16 20.33
N ASN A 60 -1.70 5.48 21.46
CA ASN A 60 -2.92 4.76 21.76
C ASN A 60 -3.94 5.76 22.33
N ARG A 61 -4.84 6.25 21.46
CA ARG A 61 -6.01 7.04 21.89
C ARG A 61 -7.18 6.12 22.33
N SER A 62 -6.89 5.01 23.03
CA SER A 62 -7.90 4.09 23.57
C SER A 62 -8.82 4.72 24.61
N ASN A 63 -8.50 5.92 25.07
CA ASN A 63 -9.27 6.68 26.05
C ASN A 63 -10.51 7.39 25.47
N LEU A 64 -10.67 7.42 24.14
CA LEU A 64 -11.82 8.05 23.48
C LEU A 64 -12.58 7.04 22.61
N SER A 65 -13.92 7.06 22.72
CA SER A 65 -14.77 6.30 21.81
C SER A 65 -14.62 6.85 20.39
N LEU A 66 -14.84 6.00 19.39
CA LEU A 66 -14.66 6.39 17.98
C LEU A 66 -15.53 7.61 17.58
N THR A 67 -16.72 7.72 18.16
CA THR A 67 -17.67 8.81 17.90
C THR A 67 -17.25 10.14 18.54
N ASP A 68 -16.43 10.10 19.59
CA ASP A 68 -15.97 11.30 20.31
C ASP A 68 -14.66 11.86 19.74
N ARG A 69 -14.09 11.21 18.72
CA ARG A 69 -12.86 11.67 18.08
C ARG A 69 -13.18 12.82 17.12
N SER A 70 -12.51 13.96 17.33
CA SER A 70 -12.58 15.10 16.41
C SER A 70 -12.06 14.71 15.03
N MET A 71 -12.77 15.14 13.99
CA MET A 71 -12.34 15.07 12.58
C MET A 71 -11.72 16.39 12.11
N ASP A 72 -11.54 17.34 13.02
CA ASP A 72 -10.90 18.64 12.83
C ASP A 72 -9.85 18.83 13.92
N SER A 73 -8.95 17.86 14.04
CA SER A 73 -7.92 17.88 15.08
C SER A 73 -6.80 18.86 14.76
N ILE A 74 -6.53 19.10 13.47
CA ILE A 74 -5.45 19.97 13.02
C ILE A 74 -5.88 21.42 12.77
N ASP A 75 -5.03 22.36 13.19
CA ASP A 75 -5.01 23.73 12.67
C ASP A 75 -4.08 23.80 11.45
N ILE A 76 -4.68 24.00 10.27
CA ILE A 76 -3.94 24.03 9.00
C ILE A 76 -2.98 25.22 8.90
N ASP A 77 -3.26 26.32 9.59
CA ASP A 77 -2.39 27.50 9.55
C ASP A 77 -1.17 27.28 10.45
N THR A 78 -1.33 26.57 11.57
CA THR A 78 -0.20 26.06 12.37
C THR A 78 0.67 25.11 11.56
N PHE A 79 0.09 24.18 10.76
CA PHE A 79 0.87 23.31 9.87
C PHE A 79 1.69 24.11 8.85
N LYS A 80 1.06 25.07 8.15
CA LYS A 80 1.75 25.93 7.19
C LYS A 80 2.88 26.74 7.84
N SER A 81 2.65 27.27 9.04
CA SER A 81 3.66 28.00 9.81
C SER A 81 4.85 27.11 10.13
N THR A 82 4.60 25.90 10.64
CA THR A 82 5.63 24.90 10.97
C THR A 82 6.44 24.51 9.73
N PHE A 83 5.74 24.26 8.60
CA PHE A 83 6.36 23.91 7.32
C PHE A 83 7.28 25.03 6.81
N ASN A 84 6.80 26.28 6.81
CA ASN A 84 7.56 27.43 6.33
C ASN A 84 8.77 27.73 7.22
N GLU A 85 8.63 27.55 8.53
CA GLU A 85 9.73 27.70 9.46
C GLU A 85 10.81 26.64 9.21
N PHE A 86 10.43 25.38 9.01
CA PHE A 86 11.37 24.32 8.65
C PHE A 86 12.08 24.66 7.35
N HIS A 87 11.33 25.06 6.32
CA HIS A 87 11.88 25.46 5.04
C HIS A 87 12.93 26.57 5.18
N THR A 88 12.67 27.58 6.02
CA THR A 88 13.58 28.71 6.24
C THR A 88 14.79 28.33 7.10
N ALA A 89 14.60 27.46 8.10
CA ALA A 89 15.67 26.98 8.97
C ALA A 89 16.75 26.22 8.19
N LEU A 90 16.39 25.56 7.09
CA LEU A 90 17.34 24.90 6.19
C LEU A 90 18.28 25.88 5.46
N ASP A 91 17.94 27.16 5.36
CA ASP A 91 18.70 28.18 4.59
C ASP A 91 19.73 28.95 5.42
N SER A 92 19.87 28.64 6.72
CA SER A 92 20.81 29.33 7.63
C SER A 92 21.43 28.36 8.62
N ASP A 93 22.63 28.67 9.11
CA ASP A 93 23.40 27.83 10.04
C ASP A 93 22.86 27.87 11.49
N GLY A 94 23.22 26.86 12.29
CA GLY A 94 22.93 26.83 13.73
C GLY A 94 21.48 26.44 14.08
N ASN A 95 20.74 25.87 13.14
CA ASN A 95 19.35 25.45 13.34
C ASN A 95 19.19 23.95 13.58
N GLU A 96 20.24 23.22 13.96
CA GLU A 96 20.22 21.76 14.11
C GLU A 96 19.07 21.32 15.02
N GLU A 97 19.04 21.78 16.28
CA GLU A 97 17.97 21.42 17.23
C GLU A 97 16.59 21.88 16.76
N ARG A 98 16.51 23.02 16.06
CA ARG A 98 15.25 23.57 15.58
C ARG A 98 14.67 22.72 14.45
N ILE A 99 15.50 22.25 13.52
CA ILE A 99 15.11 21.36 12.42
C ILE A 99 14.58 20.03 12.96
N LEU A 100 15.24 19.44 13.97
CA LEU A 100 14.78 18.21 14.60
C LEU A 100 13.42 18.40 15.29
N SER A 101 13.24 19.52 16.01
CA SER A 101 11.97 19.86 16.66
C SER A 101 10.85 20.12 15.65
N LEU A 102 11.14 20.77 14.52
CA LEU A 102 10.16 21.03 13.47
C LEU A 102 9.80 19.75 12.70
N TYR A 103 10.73 18.81 12.55
CA TYR A 103 10.45 17.47 12.03
C TYR A 103 9.39 16.76 12.87
N ASP A 104 9.59 16.69 14.20
CA ASP A 104 8.63 16.03 15.09
C ASP A 104 7.24 16.66 15.04
N GLN A 105 7.17 18.00 15.02
CA GLN A 105 5.92 18.74 14.88
C GLN A 105 5.21 18.45 13.56
N LEU A 106 5.93 18.44 12.43
CA LEU A 106 5.35 18.12 11.13
C LEU A 106 4.86 16.66 11.07
N CYS A 107 5.61 15.71 11.65
CA CYS A 107 5.16 14.32 11.75
C CYS A 107 3.89 14.17 12.58
N GLU A 108 3.80 14.85 13.73
CA GLU A 108 2.59 14.85 14.57
C GLU A 108 1.39 15.45 13.82
N GLN A 109 1.59 16.60 13.18
CA GLN A 109 0.55 17.28 12.40
C GLN A 109 0.07 16.44 11.20
N LEU A 110 0.99 15.78 10.48
CA LEU A 110 0.61 14.84 9.41
C LEU A 110 -0.19 13.64 9.94
N ASN A 111 0.17 13.12 11.11
CA ASN A 111 -0.60 12.05 11.75
C ASN A 111 -2.01 12.50 12.17
N MET A 112 -2.17 13.76 12.56
CA MET A 112 -3.48 14.36 12.84
C MET A 112 -4.33 14.51 11.57
N LEU A 113 -3.75 15.00 10.47
CA LEU A 113 -4.42 15.04 9.16
C LEU A 113 -4.86 13.66 8.69
N LEU A 114 -3.97 12.66 8.80
CA LEU A 114 -4.30 11.27 8.44
C LEU A 114 -5.46 10.74 9.29
N THR A 115 -5.45 11.04 10.59
CA THR A 115 -6.53 10.65 11.51
C THR A 115 -7.86 11.28 11.10
N ASP A 116 -7.87 12.59 10.83
CA ASP A 116 -9.06 13.31 10.36
C ASP A 116 -9.61 12.73 9.06
N ALA A 117 -8.73 12.46 8.07
CA ALA A 117 -9.10 11.88 6.79
C ALA A 117 -9.67 10.45 6.95
N THR A 118 -9.06 9.63 7.81
CA THR A 118 -9.51 8.26 8.09
C THR A 118 -10.88 8.24 8.77
N LEU A 119 -11.11 9.15 9.72
CA LEU A 119 -12.41 9.26 10.40
C LEU A 119 -13.49 9.76 9.43
N ALA A 120 -13.17 10.71 8.55
CA ALA A 120 -14.09 11.17 7.52
C ALA A 120 -14.42 10.05 6.51
N GLN A 121 -13.43 9.25 6.12
CA GLN A 121 -13.63 8.07 5.27
C GLN A 121 -14.57 7.06 5.94
N TYR A 122 -14.34 6.75 7.22
CA TYR A 122 -15.20 5.85 7.98
C TYR A 122 -16.65 6.35 8.02
N ALA A 123 -16.86 7.64 8.28
CA ALA A 123 -18.19 8.24 8.29
C ALA A 123 -18.88 8.14 6.92
N TYR A 124 -18.14 8.37 5.82
CA TYR A 124 -18.64 8.18 4.47
C TYR A 124 -19.00 6.72 4.16
N TYR A 125 -18.20 5.75 4.61
CA TYR A 125 -18.49 4.33 4.36
C TYR A 125 -19.71 3.80 5.11
N LEU A 126 -20.05 4.41 6.26
CA LEU A 126 -21.32 4.14 6.94
C LEU A 126 -22.54 4.65 6.16
N ASP A 127 -22.35 5.64 5.28
CA ASP A 127 -23.43 6.30 4.54
C ASP A 127 -22.92 6.85 3.20
N THR A 128 -22.76 5.94 2.25
CA THR A 128 -22.11 6.21 0.97
C THR A 128 -22.94 7.07 0.00
N GLU A 129 -24.20 7.37 0.35
CA GLU A 129 -25.10 8.21 -0.45
C GLU A 129 -25.06 9.67 -0.01
N SER A 130 -24.48 9.97 1.16
CA SER A 130 -24.31 11.33 1.65
C SER A 130 -23.23 12.08 0.87
N GLN A 131 -23.65 13.08 0.10
CA GLN A 131 -22.74 13.99 -0.62
C GLN A 131 -21.88 14.80 0.34
N GLU A 132 -22.44 15.27 1.45
CA GLU A 132 -21.70 16.03 2.49
C GLU A 132 -20.52 15.22 3.05
N LYS A 133 -20.75 13.95 3.39
CA LYS A 133 -19.69 13.07 3.92
C LYS A 133 -18.65 12.74 2.86
N ALA A 134 -19.06 12.55 1.60
CA ALA A 134 -18.15 12.36 0.49
C ALA A 134 -17.24 13.58 0.27
N GLU A 135 -17.82 14.78 0.22
CA GLU A 135 -17.07 16.04 0.06
C GLU A 135 -16.10 16.29 1.21
N ARG A 136 -16.55 16.04 2.45
CA ARG A 136 -15.69 16.17 3.64
C ARG A 136 -14.51 15.19 3.60
N TYR A 137 -14.76 13.93 3.27
CA TYR A 137 -13.72 12.92 3.13
C TYR A 137 -12.70 13.32 2.04
N HIS A 138 -13.16 13.64 0.84
CA HIS A 138 -12.27 14.03 -0.27
C HIS A 138 -11.46 15.30 0.05
N SER A 139 -12.07 16.27 0.74
CA SER A 139 -11.37 17.47 1.20
C SER A 139 -10.22 17.13 2.16
N LYS A 140 -10.47 16.29 3.17
CA LYS A 140 -9.45 15.87 4.16
C LYS A 140 -8.36 15.00 3.55
N GLU A 141 -8.73 14.07 2.67
CA GLU A 141 -7.79 13.23 1.93
C GLU A 141 -6.86 14.05 1.03
N SER A 142 -7.42 15.03 0.32
CA SER A 142 -6.65 15.96 -0.50
C SER A 142 -5.68 16.79 0.34
N ALA A 143 -6.16 17.35 1.46
CA ALA A 143 -5.33 18.13 2.38
C ALA A 143 -4.17 17.30 2.96
N TYR A 144 -4.43 16.05 3.34
CA TYR A 144 -3.39 15.14 3.81
C TYR A 144 -2.37 14.83 2.72
N THR A 145 -2.82 14.46 1.52
CA THR A 145 -1.95 14.08 0.41
C THR A 145 -1.01 15.22 0.01
N ASP A 146 -1.55 16.43 -0.19
CA ASP A 146 -0.77 17.63 -0.53
C ASP A 146 0.25 17.98 0.58
N SER A 147 -0.18 17.93 1.84
CA SER A 147 0.69 18.19 2.99
C SER A 147 1.82 17.17 3.13
N PHE A 148 1.52 15.90 2.86
CA PHE A 148 2.46 14.79 2.90
C PHE A 148 3.52 14.90 1.81
N GLU A 149 3.12 15.19 0.56
CA GLU A 149 4.06 15.35 -0.57
C GLU A 149 5.03 16.51 -0.35
N LYS A 150 4.50 17.66 0.10
CA LYS A 150 5.32 18.84 0.42
C LYS A 150 6.31 18.55 1.55
N THR A 151 5.84 17.94 2.64
CA THR A 151 6.69 17.62 3.80
C THR A 151 7.76 16.58 3.44
N SER A 152 7.41 15.58 2.64
CA SER A 152 8.37 14.55 2.18
C SER A 152 9.49 15.18 1.37
N SER A 153 9.16 16.10 0.45
CA SER A 153 10.14 16.86 -0.32
C SER A 153 11.05 17.72 0.57
N LEU A 154 10.47 18.30 1.63
CA LEU A 154 11.22 19.11 2.59
C LEU A 154 12.20 18.27 3.43
N PHE A 155 11.80 17.06 3.85
CA PHE A 155 12.69 16.13 4.55
C PHE A 155 13.81 15.62 3.66
N GLN A 156 13.53 15.37 2.37
CA GLN A 156 14.57 15.03 1.40
C GLN A 156 15.57 16.17 1.21
N ARG A 157 15.10 17.43 1.18
CA ARG A 157 15.97 18.62 1.17
C ARG A 157 16.82 18.69 2.43
N ALA A 158 16.29 18.37 3.61
CA ALA A 158 17.06 18.31 4.85
C ALA A 158 18.21 17.28 4.76
N LEU A 159 17.93 16.08 4.24
CA LEU A 159 18.93 15.02 4.01
C LEU A 159 19.97 15.40 2.93
N SER A 160 19.63 16.31 2.02
CA SER A 160 20.53 16.82 0.98
C SER A 160 21.26 18.12 1.37
N SER A 161 21.03 18.63 2.59
CA SER A 161 21.59 19.89 3.08
C SER A 161 22.80 19.66 4.00
N GLN A 162 23.36 20.75 4.52
CA GLN A 162 24.37 20.70 5.59
C GLN A 162 23.89 19.99 6.87
N TYR A 163 22.58 19.85 7.04
CA TYR A 163 21.96 19.15 8.17
C TYR A 163 21.86 17.63 7.96
N SER A 164 22.38 17.08 6.85
CA SER A 164 22.26 15.66 6.50
C SER A 164 22.68 14.75 7.65
N ASP A 165 23.89 14.94 8.20
CA ASP A 165 24.44 14.06 9.23
C ASP A 165 23.61 14.08 10.52
N VAL A 166 23.26 15.28 11.01
CA VAL A 166 22.46 15.42 12.24
C VAL A 166 21.05 14.90 12.05
N PHE A 167 20.43 15.20 10.91
CA PHE A 167 19.07 14.77 10.61
C PHE A 167 18.98 13.26 10.41
N ARG A 168 19.90 12.67 9.64
CA ARG A 168 20.05 11.21 9.46
C ARG A 168 20.29 10.50 10.78
N SER A 169 21.19 11.03 11.62
CA SER A 169 21.45 10.46 12.94
C SER A 169 20.21 10.49 13.84
N TYR A 170 19.37 11.52 13.72
CA TYR A 170 18.17 11.67 14.52
C TYR A 170 17.04 10.72 14.07
N ILE A 171 16.74 10.69 12.77
CA ILE A 171 15.61 9.91 12.24
C ILE A 171 15.95 8.41 12.07
N GLY A 172 17.24 8.08 12.01
CA GLY A 172 17.76 6.74 11.80
C GLY A 172 18.00 6.41 10.32
N GLU A 173 19.01 5.59 10.06
CA GLU A 173 19.48 5.26 8.70
C GLU A 173 18.38 4.65 7.81
N ASP A 174 17.56 3.75 8.34
CA ASP A 174 16.45 3.15 7.59
C ASP A 174 15.49 4.22 7.07
N LYS A 175 15.06 5.16 7.93
CA LYS A 175 14.14 6.22 7.54
C LYS A 175 14.80 7.21 6.58
N ALA A 176 16.04 7.59 6.84
CA ALA A 176 16.80 8.49 5.98
C ALA A 176 16.93 7.92 4.56
N SER A 177 17.41 6.68 4.46
CA SER A 177 17.50 5.95 3.19
C SER A 177 16.13 5.87 2.50
N ARG A 178 15.03 5.63 3.22
CA ARG A 178 13.69 5.57 2.62
C ARG A 178 13.17 6.90 2.13
N ILE A 179 13.49 8.01 2.81
CA ILE A 179 13.12 9.35 2.37
C ILE A 179 13.94 9.74 1.13
N GLU A 180 15.24 9.46 1.12
CA GLU A 180 16.11 9.71 -0.04
C GLU A 180 15.72 8.90 -1.27
N ASN A 181 15.36 7.62 -1.04
CA ASN A 181 14.89 6.71 -2.08
C ASN A 181 13.37 6.80 -2.30
N SER A 182 12.68 7.75 -1.66
CA SER A 182 11.27 7.99 -1.96
C SER A 182 11.18 8.42 -3.43
N LEU A 183 10.19 7.87 -4.13
CA LEU A 183 10.08 8.03 -5.58
C LEU A 183 9.91 9.52 -5.92
N ILE A 184 10.99 10.19 -6.32
CA ILE A 184 10.90 11.42 -7.09
C ILE A 184 10.40 11.00 -8.46
N TYR A 185 9.13 11.25 -8.73
CA TYR A 185 8.58 11.08 -10.07
C TYR A 185 9.24 12.09 -11.00
N SER A 186 9.86 11.62 -12.09
CA SER A 186 10.17 12.50 -13.21
C SER A 186 8.89 13.08 -13.79
N ASP A 187 8.96 14.18 -14.52
CA ASP A 187 7.80 14.75 -15.23
C ASP A 187 7.11 13.70 -16.12
N GLU A 188 7.90 12.81 -16.74
CA GLU A 188 7.40 11.66 -17.49
C GLU A 188 6.61 10.67 -16.62
N ALA A 189 7.15 10.30 -15.45
CA ALA A 189 6.47 9.41 -14.53
C ALA A 189 5.18 10.04 -13.95
N ILE A 190 5.17 11.36 -13.71
CA ILE A 190 3.97 12.12 -13.34
C ILE A 190 2.92 12.04 -14.44
N ALA A 191 3.30 12.29 -15.70
CA ALA A 191 2.40 12.22 -16.84
C ALA A 191 1.82 10.81 -17.03
N LEU A 192 2.65 9.77 -16.91
CA LEU A 192 2.21 8.37 -17.00
C LEU A 192 1.26 7.99 -15.85
N LYS A 193 1.50 8.50 -14.65
CA LYS A 193 0.60 8.30 -13.50
C LYS A 193 -0.75 8.98 -13.74
N GLN A 194 -0.75 10.19 -14.30
CA GLN A 194 -1.97 10.91 -14.68
C GLN A 194 -2.74 10.15 -15.77
N GLN A 195 -2.06 9.69 -16.82
CA GLN A 195 -2.65 8.87 -17.87
C GLN A 195 -3.26 7.58 -17.31
N LYS A 196 -2.57 6.89 -16.38
CA LYS A 196 -3.11 5.72 -15.68
C LYS A 196 -4.43 6.04 -14.97
N ASN A 197 -4.51 7.18 -14.27
CA ASN A 197 -5.73 7.59 -13.58
C ASN A 197 -6.88 7.88 -14.55
N GLU A 198 -6.60 8.53 -15.69
CA GLU A 198 -7.59 8.80 -16.73
C GLU A 198 -8.13 7.50 -17.36
N LEU A 199 -7.25 6.52 -17.62
CA LEU A 199 -7.65 5.19 -18.12
C LEU A 199 -8.54 4.44 -17.11
N LEU A 200 -8.24 4.53 -15.81
CA LEU A 200 -9.08 3.95 -14.75
C LEU A 200 -10.46 4.62 -14.69
N GLN A 201 -10.53 5.95 -14.84
CA GLN A 201 -11.81 6.65 -14.93
C GLN A 201 -12.60 6.25 -16.18
N HIS A 202 -11.91 6.06 -17.31
CA HIS A 202 -12.53 5.59 -18.55
C HIS A 202 -13.11 4.17 -18.40
N TYR A 203 -12.39 3.27 -17.72
CA TYR A 203 -12.87 1.92 -17.41
C TYR A 203 -14.21 1.95 -16.69
N GLU A 204 -14.32 2.76 -15.64
CA GLU A 204 -15.56 2.91 -14.88
C GLU A 204 -16.72 3.45 -15.72
N ALA A 205 -16.44 4.43 -16.59
CA ALA A 205 -17.43 4.96 -17.49
C ALA A 205 -17.93 3.88 -18.45
N LEU A 206 -17.03 3.11 -19.06
CA LEU A 206 -17.38 2.01 -19.98
C LEU A 206 -18.20 0.91 -19.27
N ILE A 207 -17.81 0.50 -18.07
CA ILE A 207 -18.56 -0.48 -17.28
C ILE A 207 -19.96 0.03 -16.95
N THR A 208 -20.09 1.31 -16.57
CA THR A 208 -21.38 1.93 -16.24
C THR A 208 -22.29 2.04 -17.45
N GLN A 209 -21.72 2.28 -18.63
CA GLN A 209 -22.45 2.42 -19.90
C GLN A 209 -22.77 1.08 -20.58
N GLY A 210 -22.31 -0.05 -20.02
CA GLY A 210 -22.51 -1.37 -20.63
C GLY A 210 -21.73 -1.54 -21.94
N ALA A 211 -20.50 -1.00 -21.99
CA ALA A 211 -19.64 -1.06 -23.16
C ALA A 211 -19.37 -2.49 -23.65
N LYS A 212 -19.05 -2.62 -24.93
CA LYS A 212 -18.76 -3.91 -25.55
C LYS A 212 -17.39 -4.43 -25.10
N GLU A 213 -17.25 -5.75 -25.07
CA GLU A 213 -16.01 -6.44 -24.68
C GLU A 213 -14.76 -5.93 -25.41
N GLN A 214 -14.90 -5.56 -26.69
CA GLN A 214 -13.78 -5.06 -27.49
C GLN A 214 -13.22 -3.73 -26.97
N GLU A 215 -14.07 -2.83 -26.47
CA GLU A 215 -13.65 -1.55 -25.91
C GLU A 215 -12.91 -1.75 -24.57
N LEU A 216 -13.40 -2.68 -23.74
CA LEU A 216 -12.75 -3.07 -22.49
C LEU A 216 -11.38 -3.74 -22.73
N LYS A 217 -11.27 -4.59 -23.76
CA LYS A 217 -9.99 -5.21 -24.14
C LYS A 217 -8.96 -4.19 -24.57
N GLN A 218 -9.36 -3.23 -25.40
CA GLN A 218 -8.44 -2.18 -25.85
C GLN A 218 -7.96 -1.34 -24.67
N LEU A 219 -8.88 -0.92 -23.78
CA LEU A 219 -8.52 -0.18 -22.59
C LEU A 219 -7.56 -0.95 -21.67
N TYR A 220 -7.74 -2.27 -21.53
CA TYR A 220 -6.84 -3.09 -20.74
C TYR A 220 -5.43 -3.14 -21.33
N ILE A 221 -5.29 -3.22 -22.67
CA ILE A 221 -4.00 -3.14 -23.35
C ILE A 221 -3.33 -1.79 -23.06
N ASP A 222 -4.08 -0.69 -23.14
CA ASP A 222 -3.57 0.66 -22.89
C ASP A 222 -3.10 0.81 -21.42
N LEU A 223 -3.84 0.24 -20.47
CA LEU A 223 -3.44 0.18 -19.05
C LEU A 223 -2.14 -0.61 -18.85
N VAL A 224 -2.01 -1.80 -19.45
CA VAL A 224 -0.80 -2.63 -19.35
C VAL A 224 0.41 -1.91 -19.94
N ASN A 225 0.25 -1.27 -21.10
CA ASN A 225 1.32 -0.52 -21.73
C ASN A 225 1.75 0.69 -20.90
N THR A 226 0.78 1.47 -20.39
CA THR A 226 1.05 2.65 -19.55
C THR A 226 1.75 2.25 -18.25
N ASN A 227 1.31 1.16 -17.61
CA ASN A 227 1.94 0.62 -16.41
C ASN A 227 3.39 0.16 -16.66
N ASN A 228 3.65 -0.52 -17.78
CA ASN A 228 5.01 -0.95 -18.11
C ASN A 228 5.93 0.23 -18.45
N ALA A 229 5.43 1.24 -19.17
CA ALA A 229 6.19 2.47 -19.42
C ALA A 229 6.53 3.20 -18.10
N PHE A 230 5.57 3.25 -17.18
CA PHE A 230 5.79 3.82 -15.84
C PHE A 230 6.86 3.04 -15.08
N ALA A 231 6.81 1.71 -15.06
CA ALA A 231 7.84 0.89 -14.43
C ALA A 231 9.23 1.11 -15.04
N GLN A 232 9.31 1.28 -16.37
CA GLN A 232 10.55 1.54 -17.09
C GLN A 232 11.18 2.89 -16.71
N SER A 233 10.36 3.91 -16.40
CA SER A 233 10.88 5.19 -15.87
C SER A 233 11.62 5.05 -14.54
N PHE A 234 11.40 3.94 -13.81
CA PHE A 234 12.10 3.58 -12.58
C PHE A 234 13.16 2.48 -12.77
N GLY A 235 13.48 2.12 -14.02
CA GLY A 235 14.48 1.10 -14.35
C GLY A 235 14.01 -0.34 -14.22
N TYR A 236 12.70 -0.59 -14.09
CA TYR A 236 12.13 -1.93 -14.05
C TYR A 236 11.68 -2.39 -15.44
N ALA A 237 11.84 -3.68 -15.73
CA ALA A 237 11.46 -4.23 -17.03
C ALA A 237 9.93 -4.32 -17.23
N ASN A 238 9.18 -4.50 -16.14
CA ASN A 238 7.73 -4.66 -16.14
C ASN A 238 7.10 -4.13 -14.85
N TYR A 239 5.81 -3.82 -14.90
CA TYR A 239 5.07 -3.26 -13.79
C TYR A 239 4.94 -4.17 -12.57
N PRO A 240 4.69 -5.49 -12.70
CA PRO A 240 4.66 -6.39 -11.54
C PRO A 240 5.94 -6.35 -10.69
N ASP A 241 7.12 -6.40 -11.31
CA ASP A 241 8.38 -6.35 -10.56
C ASP A 241 8.56 -5.01 -9.83
N PHE A 242 8.19 -3.90 -10.50
CA PHE A 242 8.19 -2.58 -9.89
C PHE A 242 7.23 -2.47 -8.70
N VAL A 243 5.95 -2.82 -8.89
CA VAL A 243 4.91 -2.60 -7.87
C VAL A 243 5.16 -3.48 -6.64
N TYR A 244 5.63 -4.72 -6.84
CA TYR A 244 5.94 -5.62 -5.72
C TYR A 244 7.11 -5.13 -4.89
N ALA A 245 8.20 -4.69 -5.54
CA ALA A 245 9.38 -4.24 -4.83
C ALA A 245 9.17 -2.86 -4.20
N VAL A 246 8.57 -1.92 -4.93
CA VAL A 246 8.58 -0.50 -4.59
C VAL A 246 7.29 -0.04 -3.91
N GLU A 247 6.12 -0.35 -4.48
CA GLU A 247 4.84 0.12 -3.92
C GLU A 247 4.36 -0.76 -2.76
N TYR A 248 4.52 -2.08 -2.87
CA TYR A 248 4.06 -3.04 -1.87
C TYR A 248 5.13 -3.41 -0.84
N GLY A 249 6.39 -3.06 -1.09
CA GLY A 249 7.51 -3.37 -0.19
C GLY A 249 7.63 -4.87 0.11
N ARG A 250 7.37 -5.73 -0.88
CA ARG A 250 7.44 -7.19 -0.70
C ARG A 250 8.89 -7.64 -0.63
N ASP A 251 9.14 -8.59 0.25
CA ASP A 251 10.42 -9.31 0.41
C ASP A 251 10.51 -10.56 -0.48
N TYR A 252 9.58 -10.72 -1.42
CA TYR A 252 9.52 -11.82 -2.37
C TYR A 252 9.25 -11.32 -3.78
N THR A 253 9.71 -12.09 -4.77
CA THR A 253 9.67 -11.71 -6.19
C THR A 253 8.53 -12.41 -6.96
N MET A 254 8.30 -12.00 -8.21
CA MET A 254 7.42 -12.73 -9.14
C MET A 254 7.88 -14.18 -9.38
N THR A 255 9.19 -14.45 -9.27
CA THR A 255 9.72 -15.82 -9.37
C THR A 255 9.31 -16.65 -8.15
N ASP A 256 9.28 -16.06 -6.96
CA ASP A 256 8.86 -16.76 -5.74
C ASP A 256 7.35 -17.00 -5.75
N LEU A 257 6.57 -16.04 -6.24
CA LEU A 257 5.14 -16.24 -6.50
C LEU A 257 4.89 -17.41 -7.47
N LYS A 258 5.73 -17.59 -8.49
CA LYS A 258 5.56 -18.72 -9.42
C LYS A 258 5.74 -20.07 -8.74
N LYS A 259 6.63 -20.16 -7.74
CA LYS A 259 6.78 -21.38 -6.93
C LYS A 259 5.51 -21.64 -6.12
N ILE A 260 4.95 -20.62 -5.48
CA ILE A 260 3.69 -20.73 -4.73
C ILE A 260 2.53 -21.13 -5.67
N GLU A 261 2.46 -20.53 -6.86
CA GLU A 261 1.45 -20.88 -7.86
C GLU A 261 1.54 -22.35 -8.27
N ASN A 262 2.77 -22.88 -8.47
CA ASN A 262 2.97 -24.29 -8.77
C ASN A 262 2.57 -25.19 -7.59
N GLU A 263 2.93 -24.84 -6.36
CA GLU A 263 2.49 -25.58 -5.17
C GLU A 263 0.97 -25.63 -5.04
N VAL A 264 0.28 -24.51 -5.33
CA VAL A 264 -1.19 -24.47 -5.35
C VAL A 264 -1.73 -25.38 -6.46
N LYS A 265 -1.15 -25.35 -7.66
CA LYS A 265 -1.61 -26.18 -8.79
C LYS A 265 -1.38 -27.67 -8.57
N ASP A 266 -0.23 -28.02 -8.03
CA ASP A 266 0.20 -29.41 -7.92
C ASP A 266 -0.38 -30.10 -6.68
N ASN A 267 -0.62 -29.35 -5.59
CA ASN A 267 -1.04 -29.91 -4.31
C ASN A 267 -2.44 -29.48 -3.85
N PHE A 268 -2.82 -28.21 -4.04
CA PHE A 268 -4.11 -27.71 -3.56
C PHE A 268 -5.26 -27.97 -4.53
N ILE A 269 -5.06 -27.67 -5.82
CA ILE A 269 -6.10 -27.82 -6.85
C ILE A 269 -6.65 -29.27 -6.92
N PRO A 270 -5.82 -30.34 -6.86
CA PRO A 270 -6.35 -31.72 -6.89
C PRO A 270 -7.26 -32.04 -5.71
N VAL A 271 -6.87 -31.62 -4.50
CA VAL A 271 -7.68 -31.82 -3.28
C VAL A 271 -8.98 -31.02 -3.37
N PHE A 272 -8.90 -29.80 -3.90
CA PHE A 272 -10.07 -28.97 -4.13
C PHE A 272 -11.04 -29.58 -5.15
N HIS A 273 -10.55 -30.16 -6.25
CA HIS A 273 -11.37 -30.90 -7.19
C HIS A 273 -12.03 -32.12 -6.52
N GLU A 274 -11.29 -32.94 -5.78
CA GLU A 274 -11.87 -34.11 -5.08
C GLU A 274 -12.93 -33.68 -4.05
N TYR A 275 -12.70 -32.55 -3.36
CA TYR A 275 -13.70 -31.97 -2.47
C TYR A 275 -14.96 -31.56 -3.22
N VAL A 276 -14.81 -30.82 -4.33
CA VAL A 276 -15.93 -30.42 -5.20
C VAL A 276 -16.70 -31.65 -5.68
N SER A 277 -16.04 -32.64 -6.27
CA SER A 277 -16.66 -33.90 -6.71
C SER A 277 -17.39 -34.66 -5.58
N SER A 278 -16.93 -34.51 -4.33
CA SER A 278 -17.58 -35.16 -3.18
C SER A 278 -18.85 -34.44 -2.70
N VAL A 279 -19.00 -33.15 -3.01
CA VAL A 279 -20.13 -32.31 -2.58
C VAL A 279 -21.09 -31.95 -3.72
N THR A 280 -20.73 -32.22 -4.98
CA THR A 280 -21.62 -32.06 -6.15
C THR A 280 -21.72 -33.34 -6.97
N GLU A 281 -22.91 -33.63 -7.52
CA GLU A 281 -23.15 -34.83 -8.34
C GLU A 281 -22.49 -34.78 -9.73
N ASP A 282 -22.02 -33.61 -10.17
CA ASP A 282 -21.35 -33.39 -11.45
C ASP A 282 -20.06 -32.59 -11.19
N ASP A 283 -18.93 -32.99 -11.77
CA ASP A 283 -17.55 -32.48 -11.53
C ASP A 283 -17.33 -30.99 -11.90
N SER A 284 -18.40 -30.19 -11.99
CA SER A 284 -18.38 -28.78 -12.32
C SER A 284 -18.05 -27.92 -11.10
N ILE A 285 -16.82 -27.43 -11.05
CA ILE A 285 -16.37 -26.37 -10.12
C ILE A 285 -17.29 -25.14 -10.10
N TYR A 286 -17.99 -24.86 -11.20
CA TYR A 286 -18.87 -23.69 -11.34
C TYR A 286 -20.27 -23.92 -10.75
N VAL A 287 -20.77 -25.16 -10.71
CA VAL A 287 -22.08 -25.49 -10.13
C VAL A 287 -22.05 -25.34 -8.61
N VAL A 288 -20.92 -25.68 -7.97
CA VAL A 288 -20.68 -25.48 -6.53
C VAL A 288 -20.80 -24.02 -6.10
N TYR A 289 -20.32 -23.07 -6.91
CA TYR A 289 -20.34 -21.65 -6.51
C TYR A 289 -21.76 -21.08 -6.42
N ASP A 290 -22.69 -21.61 -7.24
CA ASP A 290 -24.09 -21.20 -7.24
C ASP A 290 -24.96 -22.03 -6.27
N GLU A 291 -24.61 -23.30 -6.01
CA GLU A 291 -25.46 -24.21 -5.22
C GLU A 291 -24.93 -24.57 -3.83
N ASN A 292 -23.64 -24.35 -3.53
CA ASN A 292 -23.06 -24.85 -2.28
C ASN A 292 -23.34 -23.92 -1.08
N HIS A 293 -24.40 -24.27 -0.34
CA HIS A 293 -24.90 -23.58 0.86
C HIS A 293 -24.22 -23.98 2.17
N ASP A 294 -23.16 -24.80 2.14
CA ASP A 294 -22.49 -25.26 3.36
C ASP A 294 -21.88 -24.10 4.15
N ARG A 295 -21.96 -24.19 5.49
CA ARG A 295 -21.31 -23.21 6.37
C ARG A 295 -19.79 -23.38 6.33
N GLY A 296 -19.04 -22.32 6.64
CA GLY A 296 -17.56 -22.33 6.56
C GLY A 296 -16.87 -23.46 7.36
N GLU A 297 -17.45 -23.87 8.49
CA GLU A 297 -16.96 -24.99 9.31
C GLU A 297 -17.20 -26.36 8.65
N GLU A 298 -18.34 -26.54 7.98
CA GLU A 298 -18.68 -27.76 7.25
C GLU A 298 -17.75 -27.93 6.03
N LYS A 299 -17.49 -26.83 5.30
CA LYS A 299 -16.51 -26.79 4.20
C LYS A 299 -15.11 -27.19 4.66
N SER A 300 -14.66 -26.62 5.77
CA SER A 300 -13.33 -26.91 6.34
C SER A 300 -13.21 -28.37 6.78
N THR A 301 -14.27 -28.93 7.36
CA THR A 301 -14.31 -30.32 7.82
C THR A 301 -14.35 -31.30 6.63
N GLY A 302 -15.15 -31.01 5.60
CA GLY A 302 -15.20 -31.79 4.37
C GLY A 302 -13.85 -31.81 3.66
N PHE A 303 -13.23 -30.64 3.49
CA PHE A 303 -11.90 -30.51 2.89
C PHE A 303 -10.84 -31.29 3.69
N ALA A 304 -10.87 -31.21 5.03
CA ALA A 304 -9.94 -31.97 5.88
C ALA A 304 -10.13 -33.49 5.76
N ASN A 305 -11.37 -33.96 5.57
CA ASN A 305 -11.65 -35.39 5.38
C ASN A 305 -11.20 -35.89 4.02
N VAL A 306 -11.39 -35.11 2.96
CA VAL A 306 -10.88 -35.40 1.62
C VAL A 306 -9.36 -35.42 1.64
N PHE A 307 -8.72 -34.36 2.17
CA PHE A 307 -7.27 -34.29 2.31
C PHE A 307 -6.69 -35.50 3.05
N LYS A 308 -7.32 -35.96 4.15
CA LYS A 308 -6.92 -37.20 4.85
C LYS A 308 -6.98 -38.43 3.95
N LYS A 309 -8.03 -38.58 3.14
CA LYS A 309 -8.18 -39.70 2.19
C LYS A 309 -7.11 -39.64 1.09
N SER A 310 -6.88 -38.47 0.50
CA SER A 310 -5.91 -38.28 -0.57
C SER A 310 -4.48 -38.53 -0.05
N VAL A 311 -4.13 -38.03 1.13
CA VAL A 311 -2.79 -38.24 1.75
C VAL A 311 -2.56 -39.70 2.18
N LEU A 312 -3.60 -40.43 2.57
CA LEU A 312 -3.51 -41.88 2.85
C LEU A 312 -3.23 -42.70 1.59
N HIS A 313 -3.69 -42.27 0.42
CA HIS A 313 -3.41 -42.91 -0.87
C HIS A 313 -1.95 -42.72 -1.33
N TRP A 314 -1.31 -41.61 -0.95
CA TRP A 314 0.10 -41.33 -1.29
C TRP A 314 1.12 -42.06 -0.39
N ARG A 315 0.69 -42.69 0.71
CA ARG A 315 1.58 -43.39 1.66
C ARG A 315 1.61 -44.92 1.53
N ASN A 316 0.83 -45.51 0.63
CA ASN A 316 0.91 -46.93 0.31
C ASN A 316 0.97 -47.10 -1.22
N PRO A 317 2.14 -47.41 -1.80
CA PRO A 317 2.24 -47.82 -3.20
C PRO A 317 1.49 -49.13 -3.48
#